data_AF-A0A417C868-F1
#
_entry.id   AF-A0A417C868-F1
#
_cell.length_a   1.000
_cell.length_b   1.000
_cell.length_c   1.000
_cell.angle_alpha   90.00
_cell.angle_beta   90.00
_cell.angle_gamma   90.00
#
_symmetry.space_group_name_H-M   'P 1'
#
loop_
_entity.id
_entity.type
_entity.pdbx_description
1 polymer ?
#
loop_
_entity_poly.entity_id
_entity_poly.type
_entity_poly.pdbx_seq_one_letter_code
_entity_poly.pdbx_strand_id
1 'polypeptide(L)'
;MADFTIYCDDLQEGIWFQELDPHFENAELEVIPSKKAEIMSCGLDEVLKYDRPDIILKDENNVIFVLERTVEVPSGHNVGQRYGRLLAAAEANIPIVYFGPYMAYKHGGNTAGPRYMNLRLFYSLKKASELYNTAVTTINWPVDRDCEVLKTPAKDNRIKQYLNLFFSYYDRFGQNGLSQYIKNSAFQAEQYREQEAFARKEIRNPGQYNYPPESLEIISVSSFCNRYGLNLQLPRSIQSVVLYHIGMTYIRSDPYVGMAALYKTLYGDESNIVVLEFANIDSSSWFEQQRTSKTYRMYKTFCDAILFRDEFIWQEKL
;
A
#
# COMPACT_ATOMS: atom_id res chain seq x y z
N MET A 1 23.21 -13.46 -20.46
CA MET A 1 22.94 -13.07 -19.07
C MET A 1 21.79 -12.09 -19.14
N ALA A 2 20.81 -12.20 -18.25
CA ALA A 2 19.73 -11.20 -18.17
C ALA A 2 20.35 -9.84 -17.81
N ASP A 3 19.81 -8.77 -18.39
CA ASP A 3 20.29 -7.40 -18.19
C ASP A 3 19.33 -6.69 -17.24
N PHE A 4 19.66 -6.77 -15.96
CA PHE A 4 18.81 -6.24 -14.90
C PHE A 4 19.19 -4.79 -14.58
N THR A 5 18.18 -3.95 -14.40
CA THR A 5 18.34 -2.61 -13.83
C THR A 5 17.58 -2.53 -12.50
N ILE A 6 18.28 -2.15 -11.44
CA ILE A 6 17.73 -1.86 -10.12
C ILE A 6 17.53 -0.36 -10.02
N TYR A 7 16.28 0.08 -10.04
CA TYR A 7 15.92 1.44 -9.69
C TYR A 7 15.69 1.55 -8.19
N CYS A 8 16.34 2.49 -7.53
CA CYS A 8 16.21 2.71 -6.08
C CYS A 8 15.88 4.16 -5.73
N ASP A 9 15.13 4.37 -4.64
CA ASP A 9 14.95 5.73 -4.09
C ASP A 9 16.23 6.23 -3.39
N ASP A 10 16.94 5.32 -2.71
CA ASP A 10 18.22 5.57 -2.06
C ASP A 10 19.29 4.55 -2.51
N LEU A 11 20.49 5.03 -2.82
CA LEU A 11 21.58 4.21 -3.36
C LEU A 11 22.07 3.15 -2.37
N GLN A 12 22.04 3.39 -1.06
CA GLN A 12 22.45 2.38 -0.08
C GLN A 12 21.43 1.23 -0.04
N GLU A 13 20.15 1.53 -0.24
CA GLU A 13 19.11 0.51 -0.37
C GLU A 13 19.26 -0.28 -1.67
N GLY A 14 19.61 0.41 -2.76
CA GLY A 14 19.99 -0.20 -4.03
C GLY A 14 21.14 -1.19 -3.92
N ILE A 15 22.26 -0.77 -3.32
CA ILE A 15 23.44 -1.62 -3.09
C ILE A 15 23.07 -2.82 -2.20
N TRP A 16 22.31 -2.59 -1.12
CA TRP A 16 21.85 -3.68 -0.26
C TRP A 16 21.01 -4.70 -1.04
N PHE A 17 20.10 -4.24 -1.91
CA PHE A 17 19.26 -5.12 -2.72
C PHE A 17 20.10 -5.92 -3.72
N GLN A 18 21.09 -5.29 -4.34
CA GLN A 18 22.03 -5.93 -5.26
C GLN A 18 22.81 -7.09 -4.61
N GLU A 19 23.12 -6.99 -3.31
CA GLU A 19 23.81 -8.05 -2.55
C GLU A 19 22.89 -9.22 -2.12
N LEU A 20 21.58 -9.15 -2.39
CA LEU A 20 20.65 -10.17 -1.92
C LEU A 20 20.69 -11.46 -2.76
N ASP A 21 20.98 -11.36 -4.06
CA ASP A 21 20.89 -12.48 -4.99
C ASP A 21 21.98 -12.42 -6.07
N PRO A 22 22.65 -13.54 -6.43
CA PRO A 22 23.68 -13.57 -7.46
C PRO A 22 23.24 -13.07 -8.84
N HIS A 23 21.95 -13.12 -9.17
CA HIS A 23 21.43 -12.57 -10.42
C HIS A 23 21.72 -11.08 -10.59
N PHE A 24 21.96 -10.36 -9.49
CA PHE A 24 22.19 -8.91 -9.48
C PHE A 24 23.66 -8.50 -9.53
N GLU A 25 24.61 -9.45 -9.59
CA GLU A 25 26.06 -9.16 -9.54
C GLU A 25 26.50 -8.11 -10.59
N ASN A 26 25.87 -8.12 -11.77
CA ASN A 26 26.14 -7.16 -12.85
C ASN A 26 24.94 -6.24 -13.16
N ALA A 27 23.94 -6.18 -12.27
CA ALA A 27 22.79 -5.31 -12.49
C ALA A 27 23.22 -3.84 -12.48
N GLU A 28 22.66 -3.05 -13.39
CA GLU A 28 22.81 -1.60 -13.38
C GLU A 28 22.02 -1.02 -12.20
N LEU A 29 22.60 -0.03 -11.51
CA LEU A 29 21.96 0.64 -10.39
C LEU A 29 21.63 2.09 -10.75
N GLU A 30 20.34 2.43 -10.77
CA GLU A 30 19.84 3.76 -11.11
C GLU A 30 18.99 4.35 -9.98
N VAL A 31 19.03 5.67 -9.82
CA VAL A 31 18.09 6.37 -8.91
C VAL A 31 16.76 6.56 -9.63
N ILE A 32 15.65 6.32 -8.93
CA ILE A 32 14.31 6.54 -9.51
C ILE A 32 14.18 8.01 -9.97
N PRO A 33 13.90 8.25 -11.26
CA PRO A 33 13.80 9.61 -11.78
C PRO A 33 12.65 10.37 -11.12
N SER A 34 12.82 11.69 -11.02
CA SER A 34 11.81 12.57 -10.41
C SER A 34 10.98 13.32 -11.46
N LYS A 35 11.45 13.41 -12.69
CA LYS A 35 10.71 14.07 -13.78
C LYS A 35 9.81 13.07 -14.49
N LYS A 36 8.55 13.47 -14.72
CA LYS A 36 7.56 12.63 -15.41
C LYS A 36 8.03 12.13 -16.78
N ALA A 37 8.70 12.98 -17.57
CA ALA A 37 9.19 12.58 -18.89
C ALA A 37 10.24 11.45 -18.81
N GLU A 38 11.13 11.50 -17.82
CA GLU A 38 12.16 10.48 -17.58
C GLU A 38 11.52 9.19 -17.03
N ILE A 39 10.56 9.31 -16.11
CA ILE A 39 9.77 8.17 -15.61
C ILE A 39 9.11 7.42 -16.78
N MET A 40 8.48 8.15 -17.70
CA MET A 40 7.82 7.56 -18.87
C MET A 40 8.82 6.95 -19.85
N SER A 41 9.98 7.59 -20.09
CA SER A 41 10.99 7.02 -20.98
C SER A 41 11.61 5.73 -20.45
N CYS A 42 11.71 5.58 -19.13
CA CYS A 42 12.23 4.38 -18.47
C CYS A 42 11.13 3.31 -18.24
N GLY A 43 9.87 3.60 -18.56
CA GLY A 43 8.75 2.66 -18.40
C GLY A 43 8.36 2.36 -16.95
N LEU A 44 8.49 3.34 -16.05
CA LEU A 44 8.21 3.19 -14.61
C LEU A 44 6.86 3.77 -14.19
N ASP A 45 6.10 4.37 -15.11
CA ASP A 45 4.92 5.17 -14.81
C ASP A 45 3.78 4.36 -14.16
N GLU A 46 3.56 3.11 -14.56
CA GLU A 46 2.53 2.25 -13.98
C GLU A 46 2.77 1.95 -12.49
N VAL A 47 4.02 1.66 -12.11
CA VAL A 47 4.37 1.35 -10.72
C VAL A 47 4.61 2.59 -9.86
N LEU A 48 4.82 3.77 -10.49
CA LEU A 48 5.01 5.06 -9.82
C LEU A 48 3.75 5.94 -9.81
N LYS A 49 2.62 5.48 -10.35
CA LYS A 49 1.42 6.31 -10.58
C LYS A 49 0.84 6.93 -9.30
N TYR A 50 0.99 6.24 -8.17
CA TYR A 50 0.49 6.64 -6.86
C TYR A 50 1.58 7.22 -5.99
N ASP A 51 2.62 6.45 -5.70
CA ASP A 51 3.75 6.88 -4.90
C ASP A 51 4.99 6.04 -5.24
N ARG A 52 6.17 6.53 -4.84
CA ARG A 52 7.45 5.90 -5.14
C ARG A 52 7.77 4.77 -4.13
N PRO A 53 8.01 3.52 -4.59
CA PRO A 53 8.57 2.46 -3.76
C PRO A 53 10.09 2.62 -3.63
N ASP A 54 10.67 1.90 -2.68
CA ASP A 54 12.11 1.99 -2.43
C ASP A 54 12.95 1.30 -3.52
N ILE A 55 12.47 0.19 -4.08
CA ILE A 55 13.16 -0.58 -5.13
C ILE A 55 12.20 -1.02 -6.23
N ILE A 56 12.62 -0.88 -7.49
CA ILE A 56 11.97 -1.45 -8.67
C ILE A 56 13.05 -2.22 -9.46
N LEU A 57 12.80 -3.49 -9.73
CA LEU A 57 13.67 -4.31 -10.57
C LEU A 57 13.08 -4.42 -11.97
N LYS A 58 13.91 -4.13 -12.96
CA LYS A 58 13.61 -4.34 -14.38
C LYS A 58 14.50 -5.42 -14.99
N ASP A 59 13.93 -6.15 -15.94
CA ASP A 59 14.68 -6.91 -16.95
C ASP A 59 14.39 -6.27 -18.30
N GLU A 60 15.44 -5.73 -18.93
CA GLU A 60 15.34 -4.88 -20.11
C GLU A 60 14.28 -3.76 -19.94
N ASN A 61 13.16 -3.88 -20.65
CA ASN A 61 12.09 -2.89 -20.67
C ASN A 61 10.95 -3.19 -19.69
N ASN A 62 10.94 -4.35 -19.05
CA ASN A 62 9.81 -4.79 -18.23
C ASN A 62 10.13 -4.62 -16.75
N VAL A 63 9.24 -3.96 -16.01
CA VAL A 63 9.25 -4.05 -14.55
C VAL A 63 8.81 -5.47 -14.17
N ILE A 64 9.62 -6.16 -13.36
CA ILE A 64 9.38 -7.56 -12.99
C ILE A 64 9.18 -7.75 -11.49
N PHE A 65 9.60 -6.78 -10.67
CA PHE A 65 9.46 -6.85 -9.21
C PHE A 65 9.52 -5.47 -8.57
N VAL A 66 8.77 -5.29 -7.48
CA VAL A 66 8.81 -4.08 -6.65
C VAL A 66 9.01 -4.47 -5.19
N LEU A 67 9.82 -3.70 -4.47
CA LEU A 67 10.04 -3.86 -3.04
C LEU A 67 9.87 -2.52 -2.32
N GLU A 68 9.04 -2.55 -1.29
CA GLU A 68 8.88 -1.48 -0.31
C GLU A 68 9.51 -1.95 0.99
N ARG A 69 10.49 -1.21 1.50
CA ARG A 69 11.26 -1.53 2.69
C ARG A 69 11.02 -0.49 3.78
N THR A 70 10.83 -0.93 5.00
CA THR A 70 10.78 0.01 6.12
C THR A 70 11.33 -0.58 7.40
N VAL A 71 12.09 0.25 8.11
CA VAL A 71 12.46 0.03 9.51
C VAL A 71 11.66 0.94 10.45
N GLU A 72 10.68 1.66 9.91
CA GLU A 72 9.86 2.57 10.71
C GLU A 72 8.96 1.80 11.66
N VAL A 73 8.68 2.45 12.78
CA VAL A 73 7.77 1.94 13.79
C VAL A 73 6.35 1.87 13.23
N PRO A 74 5.69 0.70 13.24
CA PRO A 74 4.37 0.54 12.65
C PRO A 74 3.31 1.18 13.56
N SER A 75 3.13 2.49 13.44
CA SER A 75 2.27 3.27 14.32
C SER A 75 1.37 4.24 13.58
N GLY A 76 0.14 4.37 14.09
CA GLY A 76 -0.84 5.35 13.63
C GLY A 76 -1.07 5.28 12.12
N HIS A 77 -1.01 6.43 11.47
CA HIS A 77 -1.27 6.54 10.05
C HIS A 77 -0.07 6.17 9.14
N ASN A 78 1.11 5.89 9.70
CA ASN A 78 2.30 5.52 8.91
C ASN A 78 2.06 4.23 8.11
N VAL A 79 1.19 3.37 8.63
CA VAL A 79 0.88 2.09 7.99
C VAL A 79 0.18 2.27 6.63
N GLY A 80 -0.72 3.26 6.50
CA GLY A 80 -1.41 3.51 5.25
C GLY A 80 -0.63 4.35 4.24
N GLN A 81 0.32 5.17 4.70
CA GLN A 81 1.09 6.08 3.83
C GLN A 81 1.76 5.36 2.66
N ARG A 82 2.35 4.19 2.94
CA ARG A 82 3.09 3.39 1.95
C ARG A 82 2.18 2.52 1.07
N TYR A 83 0.87 2.45 1.38
CA TYR A 83 -0.06 1.54 0.69
C TYR A 83 -0.19 1.83 -0.81
N GLY A 84 -0.16 3.11 -1.21
CA GLY A 84 -0.26 3.49 -2.63
C GLY A 84 0.86 2.90 -3.49
N ARG A 85 2.07 2.78 -2.94
CA ARG A 85 3.24 2.16 -3.58
C ARG A 85 2.97 0.68 -3.88
N LEU A 86 2.36 0.01 -2.91
CA LEU A 86 2.02 -1.41 -2.98
C LEU A 86 0.92 -1.70 -4.00
N LEU A 87 -0.12 -0.86 -3.98
CA LEU A 87 -1.30 -1.00 -4.84
C LEU A 87 -0.96 -0.79 -6.32
N ALA A 88 -0.08 0.16 -6.63
CA ALA A 88 0.31 0.45 -8.02
C ALA A 88 0.92 -0.78 -8.71
N ALA A 89 1.84 -1.48 -8.04
CA ALA A 89 2.44 -2.70 -8.57
C ALA A 89 1.43 -3.87 -8.64
N ALA A 90 0.55 -3.99 -7.64
CA ALA A 90 -0.49 -5.01 -7.63
C ALA A 90 -1.41 -4.90 -8.86
N GLU A 91 -1.84 -3.67 -9.18
CA GLU A 91 -2.65 -3.34 -10.37
C GLU A 91 -1.93 -3.63 -11.69
N ALA A 92 -0.61 -3.44 -11.73
CA ALA A 92 0.23 -3.76 -12.89
C ALA A 92 0.57 -5.26 -13.00
N ASN A 93 -0.02 -6.12 -12.17
CA ASN A 93 0.30 -7.55 -12.04
C ASN A 93 1.77 -7.86 -11.72
N ILE A 94 2.48 -6.91 -11.10
CA ILE A 94 3.89 -7.07 -10.72
C ILE A 94 3.98 -7.65 -9.30
N PRO A 95 4.74 -8.75 -9.08
CA PRO A 95 5.01 -9.27 -7.74
C PRO A 95 5.61 -8.18 -6.85
N ILE A 96 5.05 -8.03 -5.66
CA ILE A 96 5.48 -7.01 -4.71
C ILE A 96 5.73 -7.56 -3.32
N VAL A 97 6.78 -7.04 -2.69
CA VAL A 97 7.11 -7.30 -1.28
C VAL A 97 6.99 -6.02 -0.46
N TYR A 98 6.24 -6.10 0.64
CA TYR A 98 6.35 -5.18 1.77
C TYR A 98 7.25 -5.80 2.83
N PHE A 99 8.45 -5.26 2.99
CA PHE A 99 9.45 -5.74 3.95
C PHE A 99 9.60 -4.76 5.11
N GLY A 100 9.00 -5.09 6.24
CA GLY A 100 9.05 -4.22 7.42
C GLY A 100 8.61 -4.91 8.70
N PRO A 101 8.90 -4.32 9.87
CA PRO A 101 8.61 -4.94 11.15
C PRO A 101 7.11 -4.96 11.41
N TYR A 102 6.58 -6.11 11.80
CA TYR A 102 5.18 -6.20 12.27
C TYR A 102 5.01 -5.56 13.65
N MET A 103 6.08 -5.42 14.41
CA MET A 103 6.11 -4.68 15.66
C MET A 103 7.48 -4.03 15.83
N ALA A 104 7.53 -2.84 16.40
CA ALA A 104 8.79 -2.18 16.73
C ALA A 104 8.60 -1.20 17.90
N TYR A 105 9.69 -0.90 18.60
CA TYR A 105 9.68 0.03 19.73
C TYR A 105 9.64 1.48 19.25
N LYS A 106 8.67 2.26 19.75
CA LYS A 106 8.65 3.71 19.56
C LYS A 106 9.56 4.39 20.57
N HIS A 107 10.60 5.05 20.09
CA HIS A 107 11.46 5.90 20.91
C HIS A 107 10.85 7.30 21.14
N GLY A 108 10.99 7.81 22.36
CA GLY A 108 10.70 9.21 22.70
C GLY A 108 9.29 9.52 23.21
N GLY A 109 9.25 10.38 24.25
CA GLY A 109 8.04 11.01 24.81
C GLY A 109 7.12 10.08 25.61
N ASN A 110 5.98 10.62 26.05
CA ASN A 110 4.96 9.91 26.86
C ASN A 110 4.27 8.74 26.12
N THR A 111 4.62 8.52 24.85
CA THR A 111 4.04 7.46 24.00
C THR A 111 5.07 6.40 23.62
N ALA A 112 6.22 6.37 24.31
CA ALA A 112 7.21 5.32 24.14
C ALA A 112 6.62 3.94 24.44
N GLY A 113 7.12 2.93 23.75
CA GLY A 113 6.66 1.54 23.90
C GLY A 113 6.43 0.83 22.57
N PRO A 114 6.13 -0.48 22.63
CA PRO A 114 5.92 -1.30 21.46
C PRO A 114 4.71 -0.81 20.67
N ARG A 115 4.88 -0.76 19.35
CA ARG A 115 3.83 -0.49 18.37
C ARG A 115 3.70 -1.70 17.47
N TYR A 116 2.47 -1.96 17.07
CA TYR A 116 2.10 -3.16 16.35
C TYR A 116 1.42 -2.77 15.05
N MET A 117 1.68 -3.56 14.01
CA MET A 117 1.10 -3.39 12.70
C MET A 117 -0.42 -3.39 12.78
N ASN A 118 -1.03 -2.44 12.09
CA ASN A 118 -2.48 -2.40 11.94
C ASN A 118 -2.90 -3.57 11.05
N LEU A 119 -3.66 -4.54 11.59
CA LEU A 119 -4.07 -5.74 10.86
C LEU A 119 -4.88 -5.42 9.59
N ARG A 120 -5.51 -4.25 9.49
CA ARG A 120 -6.19 -3.81 8.26
C ARG A 120 -5.24 -3.66 7.07
N LEU A 121 -3.94 -3.40 7.30
CA LEU A 121 -2.95 -3.45 6.23
C LEU A 121 -2.89 -4.86 5.64
N PHE A 122 -2.70 -5.88 6.48
CA PHE A 122 -2.62 -7.27 6.01
C PHE A 122 -3.90 -7.69 5.29
N TYR A 123 -5.06 -7.35 5.84
CA TYR A 123 -6.35 -7.67 5.22
C TYR A 123 -6.51 -6.98 3.86
N SER A 124 -6.14 -5.71 3.78
CA SER A 124 -6.24 -4.93 2.54
C SER A 124 -5.26 -5.44 1.47
N LEU A 125 -4.01 -5.75 1.84
CA LEU A 125 -3.02 -6.35 0.94
C LEU A 125 -3.42 -7.74 0.44
N LYS A 126 -4.02 -8.57 1.30
CA LYS A 126 -4.59 -9.85 0.88
C LYS A 126 -5.73 -9.65 -0.12
N LYS A 127 -6.64 -8.72 0.15
CA LYS A 127 -7.73 -8.39 -0.78
C LYS A 127 -7.20 -7.84 -2.12
N ALA A 128 -6.14 -7.02 -2.10
CA ALA A 128 -5.47 -6.56 -3.32
C ALA A 128 -4.85 -7.73 -4.12
N SER A 129 -4.19 -8.68 -3.44
CA SER A 129 -3.64 -9.90 -4.07
C SER A 129 -4.73 -10.77 -4.73
N GLU A 130 -5.90 -10.84 -4.11
CA GLU A 130 -7.06 -11.54 -4.65
C GLU A 130 -7.65 -10.81 -5.85
N LEU A 131 -7.92 -9.50 -5.71
CA LEU A 131 -8.55 -8.65 -6.73
C LEU A 131 -7.75 -8.60 -8.03
N TYR A 132 -6.44 -8.38 -7.94
CA TYR A 132 -5.58 -8.24 -9.12
C TYR A 132 -4.88 -9.54 -9.53
N ASN A 133 -5.14 -10.62 -8.80
CA ASN A 133 -4.49 -11.91 -8.97
C ASN A 133 -2.94 -11.80 -9.01
N THR A 134 -2.38 -11.03 -8.09
CA THR A 134 -0.95 -10.67 -8.04
C THR A 134 -0.36 -11.13 -6.70
N ALA A 135 0.91 -11.54 -6.67
CA ALA A 135 1.63 -11.77 -5.42
C ALA A 135 1.84 -10.45 -4.66
N VAL A 136 1.20 -10.33 -3.50
CA VAL A 136 1.43 -9.25 -2.54
C VAL A 136 1.93 -9.91 -1.26
N THR A 137 3.24 -9.86 -1.06
CA THR A 137 3.93 -10.60 -0.01
C THR A 137 4.34 -9.64 1.10
N THR A 138 4.04 -9.97 2.35
CA THR A 138 4.67 -9.28 3.49
C THR A 138 5.77 -10.15 4.05
N ILE A 139 6.91 -9.54 4.37
CA ILE A 139 8.00 -10.20 5.08
C ILE A 139 8.23 -9.41 6.37
N ASN A 140 8.12 -10.10 7.51
CA ASN A 140 8.37 -9.48 8.79
C ASN A 140 9.87 -9.20 8.97
N TRP A 141 10.20 -7.93 9.23
CA TRP A 141 11.55 -7.58 9.66
C TRP A 141 11.72 -7.97 11.14
N PRO A 142 12.73 -8.80 11.49
CA PRO A 142 12.83 -9.33 12.83
C PRO A 142 13.22 -8.26 13.85
N VAL A 143 12.67 -8.39 15.05
CA VAL A 143 12.99 -7.55 16.21
C VAL A 143 13.54 -8.38 17.36
N ASP A 144 14.26 -7.75 18.28
CA ASP A 144 14.66 -8.40 19.53
C ASP A 144 13.53 -8.45 20.57
N ARG A 145 13.85 -8.89 21.79
CA ARG A 145 12.89 -9.01 22.89
C ARG A 145 12.34 -7.67 23.38
N ASP A 146 13.05 -6.59 23.13
CA ASP A 146 12.67 -5.23 23.48
C ASP A 146 11.97 -4.51 22.31
N CYS A 147 11.67 -5.25 21.24
CA CYS A 147 11.06 -4.75 20.00
C CYS A 147 11.99 -3.82 19.20
N GLU A 148 13.31 -3.88 19.43
CA GLU A 148 14.27 -3.15 18.60
C GLU A 148 14.47 -3.86 17.26
N VAL A 149 14.48 -3.07 16.19
CA VAL A 149 14.64 -3.58 14.83
C VAL A 149 16.05 -4.13 14.63
N LEU A 150 16.16 -5.43 14.30
CA LEU A 150 17.45 -6.08 14.15
C LEU A 150 18.16 -5.62 12.86
N LYS A 151 19.45 -5.31 12.96
CA LYS A 151 20.29 -4.93 11.82
C LYS A 151 21.28 -6.02 11.38
N THR A 152 21.21 -7.20 12.00
CA THR A 152 22.12 -8.31 11.70
C THR A 152 21.81 -8.92 10.32
N PRO A 153 22.77 -9.57 9.64
CA PRO A 153 22.55 -10.19 8.33
C PRO A 153 21.39 -11.20 8.28
N ALA A 154 21.04 -11.79 9.43
CA ALA A 154 19.93 -12.72 9.55
C ALA A 154 18.58 -12.12 9.13
N LYS A 155 18.43 -10.79 9.18
CA LYS A 155 17.24 -10.07 8.70
C LYS A 155 16.96 -10.34 7.22
N ASP A 156 18.00 -10.59 6.43
CA ASP A 156 17.89 -10.73 4.97
C ASP A 156 17.52 -12.16 4.55
N ASN A 157 17.61 -13.14 5.45
CA ASN A 157 17.38 -14.56 5.11
C ASN A 157 16.03 -14.79 4.43
N ARG A 158 14.98 -14.12 4.90
CA ARG A 158 13.62 -14.32 4.40
C ARG A 158 13.39 -13.69 3.03
N ILE A 159 13.95 -12.51 2.78
CA ILE A 159 13.89 -11.88 1.45
C ILE A 159 14.76 -12.65 0.44
N LYS A 160 15.91 -13.19 0.86
CA LYS A 160 16.73 -14.10 0.03
C LYS A 160 15.97 -15.38 -0.35
N GLN A 161 15.21 -15.97 0.57
CA GLN A 161 14.33 -17.11 0.26
C GLN A 161 13.25 -16.74 -0.77
N TYR A 162 12.67 -15.54 -0.66
CA TYR A 162 11.70 -15.04 -1.63
C TYR A 162 12.33 -14.86 -3.02
N LEU A 163 13.51 -14.23 -3.12
CA LEU A 163 14.21 -14.02 -4.39
C LEU A 163 14.64 -15.35 -5.03
N ASN A 164 15.10 -16.31 -4.24
CA ASN A 164 15.35 -17.67 -4.73
C ASN A 164 14.07 -18.33 -5.31
N LEU A 165 12.92 -18.17 -4.65
CA LEU A 165 11.64 -18.65 -5.19
C LEU A 165 11.27 -17.93 -6.49
N PHE A 166 11.43 -16.61 -6.52
CA PHE A 166 11.18 -15.78 -7.69
C PHE A 166 12.01 -16.25 -8.89
N PHE A 167 13.33 -16.33 -8.75
CA PHE A 167 14.23 -16.73 -9.84
C PHE A 167 14.08 -18.20 -10.23
N SER A 168 13.73 -19.09 -9.28
CA SER A 168 13.45 -20.50 -9.61
C SER A 168 12.36 -20.68 -10.68
N TYR A 169 11.42 -19.74 -10.76
CA TYR A 169 10.39 -19.70 -11.80
C TYR A 169 10.82 -18.81 -12.97
N TYR A 170 11.29 -17.60 -12.67
CA TYR A 170 11.59 -16.58 -13.67
C TYR A 170 12.62 -17.06 -14.69
N ASP A 171 13.67 -17.76 -14.27
CA ASP A 171 14.73 -18.24 -15.17
C ASP A 171 14.21 -19.26 -16.21
N ARG A 172 13.08 -19.91 -15.93
CA ARG A 172 12.50 -20.97 -16.78
C ARG A 172 11.33 -20.47 -17.61
N PHE A 173 10.54 -19.56 -17.07
CA PHE A 173 9.23 -19.19 -17.62
C PHE A 173 9.09 -17.68 -17.88
N GLY A 174 10.09 -16.90 -17.50
CA GLY A 174 10.05 -15.44 -17.53
C GLY A 174 8.97 -14.87 -16.60
N GLN A 175 8.45 -13.71 -16.97
CA GLN A 175 7.45 -12.98 -16.17
C GLN A 175 6.06 -13.63 -16.20
N ASN A 176 5.72 -14.35 -17.28
CA ASN A 176 4.38 -14.89 -17.49
C ASN A 176 4.02 -15.92 -16.42
N GLY A 177 3.00 -15.62 -15.61
CA GLY A 177 2.54 -16.50 -14.53
C GLY A 177 3.37 -16.42 -13.24
N LEU A 178 4.45 -15.63 -13.21
CA LEU A 178 5.35 -15.51 -12.06
C LEU A 178 4.60 -15.06 -10.79
N SER A 179 3.75 -14.05 -10.94
CA SER A 179 2.98 -13.49 -9.84
C SER A 179 2.01 -14.51 -9.25
N GLN A 180 1.34 -15.29 -10.10
CA GLN A 180 0.43 -16.35 -9.65
C GLN A 180 1.18 -17.53 -9.06
N TYR A 181 2.36 -17.88 -9.58
CA TYR A 181 3.23 -18.89 -9.00
C TYR A 181 3.63 -18.53 -7.57
N ILE A 182 4.12 -17.31 -7.35
CA ILE A 182 4.49 -16.82 -6.01
C ILE A 182 3.27 -16.75 -5.10
N LYS A 183 2.15 -16.16 -5.56
CA LYS A 183 0.91 -16.05 -4.80
C LYS A 183 0.40 -17.42 -4.30
N ASN A 184 0.54 -18.48 -5.10
CA ASN A 184 0.09 -19.83 -4.77
C ASN A 184 1.20 -20.70 -4.14
N SER A 185 2.36 -20.13 -3.84
CA SER A 185 3.49 -20.86 -3.28
C SER A 185 3.29 -21.19 -1.79
N ALA A 186 4.03 -22.20 -1.32
CA ALA A 186 4.12 -22.50 0.11
C ALA A 186 4.70 -21.33 0.93
N PHE A 187 5.57 -20.51 0.32
CA PHE A 187 6.15 -19.33 0.95
C PHE A 187 5.07 -18.28 1.26
N GLN A 188 4.22 -17.95 0.27
CA GLN A 188 3.12 -17.01 0.48
C GLN A 188 2.14 -17.51 1.55
N ALA A 189 1.78 -18.80 1.50
CA ALA A 189 0.92 -19.41 2.53
C ALA A 189 1.54 -19.34 3.93
N GLU A 190 2.86 -19.44 4.04
CA GLU A 190 3.57 -19.26 5.31
C GLU A 190 3.49 -17.82 5.83
N GLN A 191 3.58 -16.80 4.96
CA GLN A 191 3.43 -15.41 5.39
C GLN A 191 2.03 -15.11 5.92
N TYR A 192 0.98 -15.68 5.32
CA TYR A 192 -0.38 -15.55 5.88
C TYR A 192 -0.50 -16.21 7.25
N ARG A 193 0.11 -17.39 7.45
CA ARG A 193 0.14 -18.04 8.77
C ARG A 193 0.94 -17.23 9.80
N GLU A 194 2.02 -16.58 9.38
CA GLU A 194 2.81 -15.68 10.23
C GLU A 194 1.96 -14.47 10.68
N GLN A 195 1.22 -13.84 9.75
CA GLN A 195 0.31 -12.73 10.07
C GLN A 195 -0.80 -13.16 11.04
N GLU A 196 -1.40 -14.34 10.85
CA GLU A 196 -2.41 -14.89 11.76
C GLU A 196 -1.84 -15.19 13.15
N ALA A 197 -0.63 -15.75 13.20
CA ALA A 197 0.07 -16.02 14.45
C ALA A 197 0.40 -14.71 15.19
N PHE A 198 0.88 -13.69 14.47
CA PHE A 198 1.13 -12.36 15.01
C PHE A 198 -0.16 -11.72 15.57
N ALA A 199 -1.25 -11.75 14.80
CA ALA A 199 -2.55 -11.22 15.22
C ALA A 199 -3.07 -11.89 16.50
N ARG A 200 -2.82 -13.18 16.68
CA ARG A 200 -3.25 -13.93 17.87
C ARG A 200 -2.35 -13.77 19.09
N LYS A 201 -1.05 -13.63 18.89
CA LYS A 201 -0.05 -13.67 19.97
C LYS A 201 0.35 -12.29 20.47
N GLU A 202 0.53 -11.33 19.54
CA GLU A 202 1.12 -10.03 19.84
C GLU A 202 0.06 -8.92 19.99
N ILE A 203 -1.05 -9.02 19.26
CA ILE A 203 -2.12 -8.01 19.32
C ILE A 203 -3.02 -8.27 20.53
N ARG A 204 -3.05 -7.33 21.48
CA ARG A 204 -3.85 -7.43 22.72
C ARG A 204 -5.35 -7.65 22.49
N ASN A 205 -5.92 -6.97 21.50
CA ASN A 205 -7.34 -7.09 21.14
C ASN A 205 -7.47 -7.21 19.61
N PRO A 206 -7.34 -8.42 19.03
CA PRO A 206 -7.46 -8.59 17.59
C PRO A 206 -8.89 -8.34 17.09
N GLY A 207 -9.90 -8.54 17.95
CA GLY A 207 -11.31 -8.32 17.61
C GLY A 207 -11.64 -6.87 17.21
N GLN A 208 -10.84 -5.88 17.63
CA GLN A 208 -11.00 -4.48 17.21
C GLN A 208 -10.84 -4.29 15.69
N TYR A 209 -10.21 -5.23 14.99
CA TYR A 209 -9.98 -5.18 13.55
C TYR A 209 -11.10 -5.85 12.74
N ASN A 210 -12.07 -6.47 13.42
CA ASN A 210 -13.26 -7.08 12.77
C ASN A 210 -14.30 -6.04 12.34
N TYR A 211 -14.18 -4.81 12.85
CA TYR A 211 -15.09 -3.70 12.56
C TYR A 211 -14.29 -2.56 11.91
N PRO A 212 -14.95 -1.59 11.26
CA PRO A 212 -14.31 -0.33 10.88
C PRO A 212 -13.62 0.38 12.07
N PRO A 213 -12.51 1.10 11.85
CA PRO A 213 -11.92 1.97 12.86
C PRO A 213 -12.78 3.23 13.06
N GLU A 214 -12.53 4.00 14.12
CA GLU A 214 -13.30 5.24 14.43
C GLU A 214 -13.31 6.27 13.29
N SER A 215 -12.29 6.27 12.44
CA SER A 215 -12.24 7.17 11.28
C SER A 215 -13.07 6.71 10.10
N LEU A 216 -13.75 5.56 10.14
CA LEU A 216 -14.55 5.05 9.02
C LEU A 216 -15.89 4.48 9.51
N GLU A 217 -16.96 4.87 8.84
CA GLU A 217 -18.30 4.34 9.04
C GLU A 217 -18.76 3.56 7.80
N ILE A 218 -19.55 2.50 8.00
CA ILE A 218 -20.30 1.85 6.92
C ILE A 218 -21.78 1.99 7.27
N ILE A 219 -22.50 2.82 6.51
CA ILE A 219 -23.88 3.19 6.80
C ILE A 219 -24.76 3.00 5.57
N SER A 220 -26.07 2.83 5.78
CA SER A 220 -27.00 2.72 4.65
C SER A 220 -27.07 4.01 3.84
N VAL A 221 -27.36 3.91 2.55
CA VAL A 221 -27.56 5.08 1.67
C VAL A 221 -28.63 6.03 2.22
N SER A 222 -29.71 5.49 2.78
CA SER A 222 -30.79 6.32 3.36
C SER A 222 -30.34 7.04 4.62
N SER A 223 -29.59 6.38 5.52
CA SER A 223 -29.00 7.02 6.69
C SER A 223 -28.01 8.13 6.31
N PHE A 224 -27.18 7.90 5.28
CA PHE A 224 -26.25 8.90 4.76
C PHE A 224 -27.01 10.11 4.18
N CYS A 225 -27.99 9.87 3.31
CA CYS A 225 -28.80 10.93 2.71
C CYS A 225 -29.53 11.77 3.76
N ASN A 226 -30.15 11.12 4.76
CA ASN A 226 -30.84 11.80 5.84
C ASN A 226 -29.88 12.64 6.71
N ARG A 227 -28.68 12.11 7.01
CA ARG A 227 -27.68 12.79 7.84
C ARG A 227 -27.19 14.09 7.20
N TYR A 228 -27.00 14.09 5.88
CA TYR A 228 -26.42 15.22 5.14
C TYR A 228 -27.43 16.00 4.29
N GLY A 229 -28.73 15.69 4.41
CA GLY A 229 -29.78 16.36 3.63
C GLY A 229 -29.66 16.16 2.12
N LEU A 230 -29.10 15.03 1.69
CA LEU A 230 -28.87 14.71 0.27
C LEU A 230 -30.04 13.91 -0.31
N ASN A 231 -30.21 14.00 -1.63
CA ASN A 231 -31.14 13.15 -2.38
C ASN A 231 -30.39 12.44 -3.51
N LEU A 232 -29.67 11.37 -3.15
CA LEU A 232 -28.87 10.60 -4.09
C LEU A 232 -29.73 9.53 -4.79
N GLN A 233 -29.70 9.53 -6.12
CA GLN A 233 -30.34 8.51 -6.94
C GLN A 233 -29.28 7.46 -7.33
N LEU A 234 -29.14 6.43 -6.51
CA LEU A 234 -28.16 5.36 -6.71
C LEU A 234 -28.83 4.09 -7.26
N PRO A 235 -28.10 3.26 -8.04
CA PRO A 235 -28.56 1.94 -8.43
C PRO A 235 -28.95 1.09 -7.22
N ARG A 236 -29.97 0.23 -7.36
CA ARG A 236 -30.45 -0.66 -6.28
C ARG A 236 -29.38 -1.64 -5.76
N SER A 237 -28.33 -1.89 -6.55
CA SER A 237 -27.18 -2.69 -6.11
C SER A 237 -26.39 -2.01 -4.99
N ILE A 238 -26.41 -0.66 -4.93
CA ILE A 238 -25.71 0.12 -3.93
C ILE A 238 -26.58 0.23 -2.67
N GLN A 239 -26.16 -0.45 -1.61
CA GLN A 239 -26.87 -0.59 -0.35
C GLN A 239 -26.30 0.32 0.75
N SER A 240 -25.00 0.60 0.69
CA SER A 240 -24.29 1.33 1.74
C SER A 240 -23.29 2.34 1.20
N VAL A 241 -22.83 3.19 2.11
CA VAL A 241 -21.77 4.17 1.94
C VAL A 241 -20.66 3.81 2.91
N VAL A 242 -19.46 3.59 2.39
CA VAL A 242 -18.21 3.54 3.14
C VAL A 242 -17.74 4.98 3.29
N LEU A 243 -17.95 5.57 4.46
CA LEU A 243 -17.67 6.96 4.76
C LEU A 243 -16.35 7.08 5.52
N TYR A 244 -15.31 7.62 4.87
CA TYR A 244 -14.02 7.87 5.51
C TYR A 244 -13.94 9.32 6.00
N HIS A 245 -13.90 9.49 7.32
CA HIS A 245 -13.79 10.79 8.00
C HIS A 245 -12.35 11.32 7.95
N ILE A 246 -12.11 12.35 7.15
CA ILE A 246 -10.80 12.98 7.02
C ILE A 246 -10.75 14.25 7.86
N GLY A 247 -10.17 14.13 9.06
CA GLY A 247 -10.05 15.22 10.05
C GLY A 247 -9.02 16.30 9.72
N MET A 248 -8.69 16.54 8.45
CA MET A 248 -7.74 17.59 8.05
C MET A 248 -8.43 18.96 7.94
N THR A 249 -7.69 20.03 8.22
CA THR A 249 -8.15 21.43 8.10
C THR A 249 -7.61 22.15 6.86
N TYR A 250 -6.74 21.48 6.11
CA TYR A 250 -6.22 21.90 4.80
C TYR A 250 -5.89 20.64 3.99
N ILE A 251 -5.94 20.73 2.66
CA ILE A 251 -5.73 19.59 1.77
C ILE A 251 -4.25 19.20 1.78
N ARG A 252 -3.97 17.94 2.15
CA ARG A 252 -2.64 17.31 2.09
C ARG A 252 -2.75 15.83 1.78
N SER A 253 -1.70 15.26 1.20
CA SER A 253 -1.64 13.83 0.89
C SER A 253 -1.52 12.98 2.14
N ASP A 254 -0.46 13.22 2.91
CA ASP A 254 -0.07 12.31 3.97
C ASP A 254 -0.72 12.70 5.30
N PRO A 255 -1.29 11.75 6.03
CA PRO A 255 -1.26 10.31 5.78
C PRO A 255 -2.53 9.75 5.12
N TYR A 256 -3.47 10.62 4.79
CA TYR A 256 -4.87 10.31 4.52
C TYR A 256 -5.11 9.64 3.17
N VAL A 257 -4.35 10.00 2.14
CA VAL A 257 -4.54 9.45 0.79
C VAL A 257 -4.21 7.96 0.74
N GLY A 258 -3.11 7.54 1.36
CA GLY A 258 -2.74 6.13 1.43
C GLY A 258 -3.77 5.32 2.23
N MET A 259 -4.34 5.92 3.29
CA MET A 259 -5.46 5.33 4.02
C MET A 259 -6.74 5.24 3.18
N ALA A 260 -7.03 6.24 2.33
CA ALA A 260 -8.16 6.19 1.41
C ALA A 260 -8.02 5.01 0.42
N ALA A 261 -6.83 4.80 -0.14
CA ALA A 261 -6.54 3.64 -0.99
C ALA A 261 -6.72 2.31 -0.23
N LEU A 262 -6.20 2.23 1.00
CA LEU A 262 -6.32 1.05 1.86
C LEU A 262 -7.79 0.74 2.17
N TYR A 263 -8.58 1.74 2.56
CA TYR A 263 -9.99 1.57 2.89
C TYR A 263 -10.85 1.30 1.67
N LYS A 264 -10.61 1.96 0.53
CA LYS A 264 -11.29 1.63 -0.73
C LYS A 264 -11.03 0.17 -1.11
N THR A 265 -9.79 -0.29 -1.00
CA THR A 265 -9.48 -1.70 -1.27
C THR A 265 -10.18 -2.62 -0.27
N LEU A 266 -10.08 -2.34 1.03
CA LEU A 266 -10.57 -3.23 2.08
C LEU A 266 -12.10 -3.29 2.16
N TYR A 267 -12.78 -2.15 2.11
CA TYR A 267 -14.20 -2.02 2.39
C TYR A 267 -15.05 -1.72 1.14
N GLY A 268 -14.44 -1.25 0.05
CA GLY A 268 -15.13 -1.02 -1.22
C GLY A 268 -15.51 -2.33 -1.93
N ASP A 269 -16.70 -2.36 -2.51
CA ASP A 269 -17.19 -3.43 -3.40
C ASP A 269 -18.35 -2.92 -4.28
N GLU A 270 -18.92 -3.79 -5.11
CA GLU A 270 -20.01 -3.46 -6.06
C GLU A 270 -21.34 -3.05 -5.39
N SER A 271 -21.45 -3.24 -4.08
CA SER A 271 -22.66 -2.97 -3.29
C SER A 271 -22.57 -1.68 -2.48
N ASN A 272 -21.46 -0.95 -2.55
CA ASN A 272 -21.27 0.29 -1.82
C ASN A 272 -20.54 1.36 -2.64
N ILE A 273 -20.61 2.60 -2.15
CA ILE A 273 -19.77 3.70 -2.65
C ILE A 273 -18.83 4.16 -1.55
N VAL A 274 -17.62 4.55 -1.92
CA VAL A 274 -16.60 5.10 -1.03
C VAL A 274 -16.63 6.61 -1.08
N VAL A 275 -17.05 7.24 0.02
CA VAL A 275 -17.13 8.70 0.16
C VAL A 275 -16.06 9.17 1.13
N LEU A 276 -15.28 10.17 0.72
CA LEU A 276 -14.35 10.86 1.61
C LEU A 276 -15.05 12.08 2.20
N GLU A 277 -15.15 12.18 3.52
CA GLU A 277 -15.70 13.34 4.19
C GLU A 277 -14.59 14.30 4.60
N PHE A 278 -14.58 15.49 4.00
CA PHE A 278 -13.70 16.61 4.31
C PHE A 278 -14.49 17.66 5.09
N ALA A 279 -14.91 17.32 6.32
CA ALA A 279 -15.83 18.14 7.12
C ALA A 279 -15.35 19.57 7.42
N ASN A 280 -14.04 19.84 7.30
CA ASN A 280 -13.43 21.14 7.60
C ASN A 280 -12.93 21.90 6.36
N ILE A 281 -13.21 21.41 5.15
CA ILE A 281 -12.71 22.00 3.89
C ILE A 281 -13.90 22.33 3.00
N ASP A 282 -13.88 23.52 2.39
CA ASP A 282 -14.84 23.91 1.36
C ASP A 282 -14.42 23.37 -0.01
N SER A 283 -15.39 23.11 -0.88
CA SER A 283 -15.14 22.61 -2.24
C SER A 283 -14.27 23.56 -3.06
N SER A 284 -14.34 24.87 -2.81
CA SER A 284 -13.47 25.87 -3.44
C SER A 284 -11.98 25.58 -3.24
N SER A 285 -11.56 25.21 -2.02
CA SER A 285 -10.17 24.88 -1.70
C SER A 285 -9.66 23.65 -2.47
N TRP A 286 -10.56 22.72 -2.83
CA TRP A 286 -10.22 21.59 -3.68
C TRP A 286 -9.93 22.03 -5.11
N PHE A 287 -10.75 22.90 -5.68
CA PHE A 287 -10.59 23.37 -7.05
C PHE A 287 -9.42 24.37 -7.24
N GLU A 288 -8.89 24.93 -6.16
CA GLU A 288 -7.63 25.67 -6.16
C GLU A 288 -6.39 24.78 -6.34
N GLN A 289 -6.51 23.46 -6.08
CA GLN A 289 -5.40 22.53 -6.25
C GLN A 289 -5.04 22.33 -7.72
N GLN A 290 -3.76 22.09 -7.99
CA GLN A 290 -3.33 21.64 -9.31
C GLN A 290 -3.84 20.22 -9.57
N ARG A 291 -4.65 20.04 -10.61
CA ARG A 291 -5.23 18.73 -10.99
C ARG A 291 -4.17 17.66 -11.29
N THR A 292 -2.96 18.07 -11.66
CA THR A 292 -1.82 17.20 -11.92
C THR A 292 -1.08 16.77 -10.65
N SER A 293 -1.34 17.42 -9.52
CA SER A 293 -0.68 17.09 -8.25
C SER A 293 -1.01 15.66 -7.79
N LYS A 294 -0.05 15.03 -7.10
CA LYS A 294 -0.22 13.70 -6.49
C LYS A 294 -1.46 13.67 -5.59
N THR A 295 -1.59 14.65 -4.70
CA THR A 295 -2.69 14.76 -3.73
C THR A 295 -4.05 14.73 -4.41
N TYR A 296 -4.28 15.61 -5.40
CA TYR A 296 -5.55 15.68 -6.12
C TYR A 296 -5.84 14.37 -6.87
N ARG A 297 -4.88 13.88 -7.65
CA ARG A 297 -5.05 12.66 -8.47
C ARG A 297 -5.40 11.46 -7.60
N MET A 298 -4.70 11.26 -6.49
CA MET A 298 -4.90 10.08 -5.65
C MET A 298 -6.21 10.15 -4.87
N TYR A 299 -6.58 11.28 -4.27
CA TYR A 299 -7.89 11.40 -3.62
C TYR A 299 -9.03 11.17 -4.62
N LYS A 300 -8.92 11.77 -5.82
CA LYS A 300 -9.87 11.51 -6.90
C LYS A 300 -9.91 10.02 -7.25
N THR A 301 -8.78 9.34 -7.34
CA THR A 301 -8.72 7.90 -7.66
C THR A 301 -9.39 7.02 -6.59
N PHE A 302 -9.15 7.33 -5.31
CA PHE A 302 -9.55 6.49 -4.19
C PHE A 302 -10.89 6.86 -3.55
N CYS A 303 -11.79 7.47 -4.31
CA CYS A 303 -13.17 7.73 -3.90
C CYS A 303 -14.13 7.58 -5.08
N ASP A 304 -15.42 7.54 -4.77
CA ASP A 304 -16.52 7.69 -5.73
C ASP A 304 -17.18 9.07 -5.59
N ALA A 305 -17.04 9.70 -4.42
CA ALA A 305 -17.38 11.10 -4.18
C ALA A 305 -16.58 11.69 -3.00
N ILE A 306 -16.55 13.02 -2.92
CA ILE A 306 -16.08 13.76 -1.75
C ILE A 306 -17.23 14.60 -1.20
N LEU A 307 -17.44 14.50 0.10
CA LEU A 307 -18.33 15.35 0.87
C LEU A 307 -17.51 16.45 1.55
N PHE A 308 -17.54 17.65 1.00
CA PHE A 308 -16.97 18.85 1.61
C PHE A 308 -17.92 19.42 2.67
N ARG A 309 -17.44 20.43 3.39
CA ARG A 309 -18.24 21.17 4.38
C ARG A 309 -19.49 21.81 3.77
N ASP A 310 -19.38 22.27 2.52
CA ASP A 310 -20.38 23.05 1.79
C ASP A 310 -21.05 22.28 0.65
N GLU A 311 -20.46 21.19 0.15
CA GLU A 311 -20.94 20.52 -1.06
C GLU A 311 -20.60 19.02 -1.11
N PHE A 312 -21.48 18.23 -1.73
CA PHE A 312 -21.22 16.84 -2.11
C PHE A 312 -20.90 16.75 -3.61
N ILE A 313 -19.72 16.23 -3.96
CA ILE A 313 -19.22 16.21 -5.34
C ILE A 313 -18.84 14.78 -5.75
N TRP A 314 -19.47 14.29 -6.82
CA TRP A 314 -19.12 13.03 -7.48
C TRP A 314 -17.73 13.07 -8.09
N GLN A 315 -17.01 11.94 -8.06
CA GLN A 315 -15.67 11.79 -8.62
C GLN A 315 -15.54 12.29 -10.06
N GLU A 316 -16.56 12.07 -10.89
CA GLU A 316 -16.65 12.51 -12.29
C GLU A 316 -16.54 14.04 -12.44
N LYS A 317 -17.02 14.78 -11.44
CA LYS A 317 -17.04 16.24 -11.40
C LYS A 317 -15.85 16.85 -10.65
N LEU A 318 -15.03 16.02 -9.99
CA LEU A 318 -13.81 16.47 -9.33
C LEU A 318 -12.80 16.99 -10.33
#